data_AF-A0A3A0A4Z2-F1
#
_entry.id   AF-A0A3A0A4Z2-F1
#
_cell.length_a   1.000
_cell.length_b   1.000
_cell.length_c   1.000
_cell.angle_alpha   90.00
_cell.angle_beta   90.00
_cell.angle_gamma   90.00
#
_symmetry.space_group_name_H-M   'P 1'
#
loop_
_entity.id
_entity.type
_entity.pdbx_description
1 polymer ?
#
loop_
_entity_poly.entity_id
_entity_poly.type
_entity_poly.pdbx_seq_one_letter_code
_entity_poly.pdbx_strand_id
1 'polypeptide(L)'
;MQPRTKVFKLFVVALVASLVLAACGGGTTGSTWFNLPSVGVYLQPDGSARVFGFNVGYILPATLIQQLQAAGTQKLEVRVGYNGIFIYNNGESLPYVAWSADAVSTLQDVLRRVPGVPNSNLIASLLPWLRTVGVGVAINMPGAAATPRWTGETAYTPEQPPATIGPINVSGIAFDESGALHVGNIPGERLGVGGPLLDPNSLNLLRSIGLDTLQVRTEPNGVQLTMNGRPLPGLAYDSRSLEAAKPLIAAFAPDVAPTVDTAFSTLQGAQVDATVSFSGPTEGQIELGAVPVRLNTDGTVAAFGAPIPGVTLPADLLQQLQQAGVQTLNVDVGEEGIFVAANGQTLPTITWTAETLNTLAGVVAPLTGMDPAMVGSLLTLVRESGGLQANIGIGDAEPVAAEIDRTLEPASVEGAPILRLNANVQNGSIQSIEGLGNLADLGIDPIALPPNVMQILGQLNAQQVTIDTGDGKVDVQVNGNTALTLNWDIPSIQTALQLAGPFLAGTPLEDPNVARLVNEQIVPLLPGADVDVTLNLN
;
A
#
# COMPACT_ATOMS: atom_id res chain seq x y z
N MET A 1 -53.26 14.23 8.83
CA MET A 1 -53.01 13.26 9.92
C MET A 1 -53.59 11.90 9.54
N GLN A 2 -52.89 10.80 9.84
CA GLN A 2 -53.32 9.38 9.86
C GLN A 2 -53.67 8.62 8.54
N PRO A 3 -52.69 8.40 7.62
CA PRO A 3 -52.67 7.13 6.86
C PRO A 3 -51.38 6.30 7.03
N ARG A 4 -50.25 6.91 7.41
CA ARG A 4 -48.95 6.20 7.56
C ARG A 4 -48.95 5.10 8.63
N THR A 5 -49.76 5.24 9.67
CA THR A 5 -49.80 4.25 10.78
C THR A 5 -50.63 3.01 10.48
N LYS A 6 -51.51 3.02 9.46
CA LYS A 6 -52.35 1.85 9.11
C LYS A 6 -51.63 0.88 8.17
N VAL A 7 -50.84 1.40 7.24
CA VAL A 7 -50.04 0.58 6.30
C VAL A 7 -48.89 -0.13 7.01
N PHE A 8 -48.18 0.57 7.90
CA PHE A 8 -47.13 -0.04 8.73
C PHE A 8 -47.68 -1.14 9.64
N LYS A 9 -48.85 -0.93 10.25
CA LYS A 9 -49.52 -1.96 11.07
C LYS A 9 -49.96 -3.18 10.24
N LEU A 10 -50.45 -2.97 9.01
CA LEU A 10 -50.82 -4.08 8.13
C LEU A 10 -49.59 -4.89 7.68
N PHE A 11 -48.48 -4.22 7.39
CA PHE A 11 -47.21 -4.86 7.03
C PHE A 11 -46.60 -5.64 8.20
N VAL A 12 -46.62 -5.06 9.41
CA VAL A 12 -46.16 -5.72 10.64
C VAL A 12 -47.06 -6.90 11.01
N VAL A 13 -48.39 -6.80 10.83
CA VAL A 13 -49.31 -7.92 11.08
C VAL A 13 -49.14 -9.04 10.06
N ALA A 14 -48.92 -8.72 8.77
CA ALA A 14 -48.62 -9.72 7.75
C ALA A 14 -47.27 -10.41 7.98
N LEU A 15 -46.26 -9.66 8.43
CA LEU A 15 -44.93 -10.17 8.81
C LEU A 15 -45.03 -11.07 10.06
N VAL A 16 -45.76 -10.64 11.10
CA VAL A 16 -45.96 -11.42 12.34
C VAL A 16 -46.81 -12.67 12.08
N ALA A 17 -47.84 -12.61 11.23
CA ALA A 17 -48.65 -13.77 10.87
C ALA A 17 -47.86 -14.81 10.04
N SER A 18 -46.88 -14.38 9.25
CA SER A 18 -45.96 -15.29 8.53
C SER A 18 -44.84 -15.84 9.42
N LEU A 19 -44.43 -15.10 10.46
CA LEU A 19 -43.52 -15.55 11.52
C LEU A 19 -44.13 -16.64 12.44
N VAL A 20 -45.43 -16.55 12.75
CA VAL A 20 -46.12 -17.49 13.68
C VAL A 20 -46.36 -18.88 13.07
N LEU A 21 -46.31 -19.04 11.75
CA LEU A 21 -46.59 -20.31 11.07
C LEU A 21 -45.34 -21.19 10.80
N ALA A 22 -44.13 -20.75 11.17
CA ALA A 22 -42.87 -21.39 10.75
C ALA A 22 -41.95 -21.83 11.91
N ALA A 23 -42.52 -22.42 12.97
CA ALA A 23 -41.72 -22.96 14.08
C ALA A 23 -41.46 -24.48 13.93
N CYS A 24 -40.28 -24.88 13.44
CA CYS A 24 -39.55 -26.07 13.92
C CYS A 24 -38.17 -26.27 13.24
N GLY A 25 -37.13 -26.58 14.04
CA GLY A 25 -36.12 -27.60 13.67
C GLY A 25 -34.67 -27.19 13.37
N GLY A 26 -33.84 -26.95 14.40
CA GLY A 26 -32.41 -26.57 14.36
C GLY A 26 -31.42 -27.51 13.64
N GLY A 27 -30.31 -26.92 13.14
CA GLY A 27 -29.12 -27.63 12.65
C GLY A 27 -28.03 -26.66 12.14
N THR A 28 -26.76 -26.93 12.48
CA THR A 28 -25.60 -26.00 12.40
C THR A 28 -24.77 -26.09 11.10
N THR A 29 -25.31 -26.68 10.04
CA THR A 29 -24.81 -26.57 8.65
C THR A 29 -25.93 -25.95 7.81
N GLY A 30 -26.25 -24.69 8.08
CA GLY A 30 -27.52 -24.12 7.67
C GLY A 30 -27.61 -23.81 6.17
N SER A 31 -28.77 -24.12 5.62
CA SER A 31 -29.32 -23.44 4.45
C SER A 31 -30.53 -22.64 4.92
N THR A 32 -30.99 -21.67 4.15
CA THR A 32 -32.32 -21.08 4.40
C THR A 32 -33.37 -22.19 4.39
N TRP A 33 -34.00 -22.48 5.53
CA TRP A 33 -34.95 -23.60 5.65
C TRP A 33 -36.23 -23.35 4.87
N PHE A 34 -36.67 -22.10 4.83
CA PHE A 34 -37.86 -21.71 4.09
C PHE A 34 -37.56 -20.51 3.22
N ASN A 35 -37.59 -20.73 1.91
CA ASN A 35 -37.31 -19.73 0.91
C ASN A 35 -38.63 -19.15 0.39
N LEU A 36 -39.01 -17.98 0.86
CA LEU A 36 -40.22 -17.29 0.39
C LEU A 36 -40.00 -16.74 -1.02
N PRO A 37 -41.01 -16.78 -1.91
CA PRO A 37 -40.95 -16.01 -3.15
C PRO A 37 -40.69 -14.53 -2.85
N SER A 38 -39.86 -13.89 -3.67
CA SER A 38 -39.61 -12.47 -3.51
C SER A 38 -40.89 -11.66 -3.72
N VAL A 39 -41.10 -10.65 -2.88
CA VAL A 39 -42.17 -9.70 -3.06
C VAL A 39 -41.88 -8.87 -4.30
N GLY A 40 -42.74 -9.00 -5.32
CA GLY A 40 -42.63 -8.24 -6.55
C GLY A 40 -43.01 -6.78 -6.34
N VAL A 41 -42.05 -5.88 -6.56
CA VAL A 41 -42.22 -4.43 -6.64
C VAL A 41 -42.10 -4.05 -8.11
N TYR A 42 -43.18 -3.54 -8.70
CA TYR A 42 -43.23 -3.17 -10.11
C TYR A 42 -43.13 -1.66 -10.25
N LEU A 43 -42.02 -1.17 -10.78
CA LEU A 43 -41.81 0.25 -11.01
C LEU A 43 -42.60 0.72 -12.22
N GLN A 44 -43.10 1.95 -12.12
CA GLN A 44 -43.73 2.68 -13.20
C GLN A 44 -42.73 3.72 -13.75
N PRO A 45 -42.89 4.18 -15.00
CA PRO A 45 -41.98 5.15 -15.62
C PRO A 45 -41.84 6.47 -14.84
N ASP A 46 -42.84 6.82 -14.03
CA ASP A 46 -42.89 8.03 -13.22
C ASP A 46 -42.19 7.91 -11.85
N GLY A 47 -41.59 6.75 -11.53
CA GLY A 47 -40.94 6.50 -10.24
C GLY A 47 -41.85 5.93 -9.15
N SER A 48 -43.15 5.79 -9.44
CA SER A 48 -44.08 5.11 -8.54
C SER A 48 -43.99 3.59 -8.62
N ALA A 49 -44.39 2.89 -7.57
CA ALA A 49 -44.33 1.43 -7.53
C ALA A 49 -45.67 0.78 -7.22
N ARG A 50 -45.83 -0.45 -7.70
CA ARG A 50 -46.95 -1.32 -7.35
C ARG A 50 -46.46 -2.58 -6.66
N VAL A 51 -47.13 -2.94 -5.58
CA VAL A 51 -46.89 -4.18 -4.84
C VAL A 51 -48.21 -4.91 -4.71
N PHE A 52 -48.29 -6.17 -5.16
CA PHE A 52 -49.55 -6.93 -5.25
C PHE A 52 -50.69 -6.18 -5.96
N GLY A 53 -50.36 -5.36 -6.96
CA GLY A 53 -51.32 -4.54 -7.70
C GLY A 53 -51.70 -3.20 -7.05
N PHE A 54 -51.29 -2.94 -5.81
CA PHE A 54 -51.56 -1.68 -5.10
C PHE A 54 -50.44 -0.67 -5.33
N ASN A 55 -50.80 0.57 -5.68
CA ASN A 55 -49.84 1.66 -5.79
C ASN A 55 -49.35 2.06 -4.39
N VAL A 56 -48.03 1.96 -4.16
CA VAL A 56 -47.38 2.32 -2.88
C VAL A 56 -46.74 3.72 -2.92
N GLY A 57 -46.97 4.46 -4.00
CA GLY A 57 -46.45 5.80 -4.23
C GLY A 57 -45.07 5.79 -4.88
N TYR A 58 -44.47 6.97 -4.91
CA TYR A 58 -43.13 7.21 -5.44
C TYR A 58 -42.07 6.63 -4.50
N ILE A 59 -41.22 5.74 -5.04
CA ILE A 59 -40.15 5.10 -4.26
C ILE A 59 -38.76 5.26 -4.86
N LEU A 60 -38.64 5.55 -6.16
CA LEU A 60 -37.37 5.78 -6.84
C LEU A 60 -37.49 6.93 -7.85
N PRO A 61 -36.43 7.74 -8.04
CA PRO A 61 -36.39 8.71 -9.11
C PRO A 61 -36.46 8.13 -10.52
N ALA A 62 -37.14 8.83 -11.43
CA ALA A 62 -37.21 8.45 -12.84
C ALA A 62 -35.82 8.38 -13.49
N THR A 63 -34.89 9.25 -13.08
CA THR A 63 -33.49 9.22 -13.52
C THR A 63 -32.79 7.92 -13.14
N LEU A 64 -33.00 7.44 -11.90
CA LEU A 64 -32.46 6.16 -11.43
C LEU A 64 -33.05 4.98 -12.20
N ILE A 65 -34.35 5.02 -12.53
CA ILE A 65 -34.98 4.00 -13.38
C ILE A 65 -34.34 3.97 -14.77
N GLN A 66 -34.13 5.15 -15.37
CA GLN A 66 -33.47 5.26 -16.67
C GLN A 66 -32.02 4.76 -16.63
N GLN A 67 -31.26 5.06 -15.57
CA GLN A 67 -29.90 4.55 -15.38
C GLN A 67 -29.88 3.02 -15.27
N LEU A 68 -30.79 2.42 -14.49
CA LEU A 68 -30.93 0.97 -14.40
C LEU A 68 -31.28 0.35 -15.76
N GLN A 69 -32.25 0.92 -16.47
CA GLN A 69 -32.62 0.46 -17.81
C GLN A 69 -31.47 0.59 -18.82
N ALA A 70 -30.70 1.68 -18.75
CA ALA A 70 -29.51 1.89 -19.58
C ALA A 70 -28.40 0.87 -19.27
N ALA A 71 -28.27 0.44 -18.02
CA ALA A 71 -27.43 -0.69 -17.60
C ALA A 71 -27.98 -2.07 -18.03
N GLY A 72 -29.08 -2.12 -18.81
CA GLY A 72 -29.74 -3.36 -19.21
C GLY A 72 -30.49 -4.06 -18.08
N THR A 73 -30.68 -3.40 -16.93
CA THR A 73 -31.39 -3.99 -15.79
C THR A 73 -32.88 -4.07 -16.10
N GLN A 74 -33.43 -5.28 -16.01
CA GLN A 74 -34.87 -5.56 -16.09
C GLN A 74 -35.42 -5.90 -14.70
N LYS A 75 -34.62 -6.58 -13.88
CA LYS A 75 -34.98 -6.95 -12.52
C LYS A 75 -33.76 -6.85 -11.59
N LEU A 76 -33.93 -6.16 -10.48
CA LEU A 76 -33.05 -6.27 -9.32
C LEU A 76 -33.73 -7.09 -8.24
N GLU A 77 -33.06 -8.08 -7.68
CA GLU A 77 -33.60 -8.90 -6.61
C GLU A 77 -32.63 -8.90 -5.42
N VAL A 78 -33.08 -8.39 -4.28
CA VAL A 78 -32.33 -8.43 -3.02
C VAL A 78 -32.93 -9.51 -2.15
N ARG A 79 -32.08 -10.41 -1.64
CA ARG A 79 -32.50 -11.57 -0.86
C ARG A 79 -31.68 -11.70 0.40
N VAL A 80 -32.36 -11.80 1.53
CA VAL A 80 -31.74 -12.13 2.81
C VAL A 80 -31.85 -13.63 3.00
N GLY A 81 -30.74 -14.27 3.34
CA GLY A 81 -30.66 -15.71 3.56
C GLY A 81 -29.68 -16.09 4.65
N TYR A 82 -29.42 -17.39 4.76
CA TYR A 82 -28.58 -17.94 5.81
C TYR A 82 -27.13 -17.44 5.69
N ASN A 83 -26.58 -17.38 4.48
CA ASN A 83 -25.17 -17.02 4.27
C ASN A 83 -24.94 -15.52 3.98
N GLY A 84 -25.99 -14.75 3.71
CA GLY A 84 -25.82 -13.33 3.44
C GLY A 84 -27.06 -12.57 2.97
N ILE A 85 -26.80 -11.35 2.50
CA ILE A 85 -27.73 -10.53 1.73
C ILE A 85 -27.26 -10.53 0.28
N PHE A 86 -27.91 -11.33 -0.55
CA PHE A 86 -27.61 -11.52 -1.97
C PHE A 86 -28.31 -10.47 -2.82
N ILE A 87 -27.61 -10.00 -3.85
CA ILE A 87 -28.16 -9.08 -4.84
C ILE A 87 -28.03 -9.74 -6.20
N TYR A 88 -29.12 -9.75 -6.96
CA TYR A 88 -29.16 -10.29 -8.31
C TYR A 88 -29.58 -9.22 -9.30
N ASN A 89 -28.86 -9.14 -10.42
CA ASN A 89 -29.25 -8.35 -11.58
C ASN A 89 -29.64 -9.30 -12.71
N ASN A 90 -30.89 -9.24 -13.16
CA ASN A 90 -31.44 -10.11 -14.20
C ASN A 90 -31.28 -11.63 -13.92
N GLY A 91 -31.11 -12.01 -12.66
CA GLY A 91 -30.88 -13.39 -12.22
C GLY A 91 -29.40 -13.78 -12.08
N GLU A 92 -28.47 -12.89 -12.46
CA GLU A 92 -27.04 -13.07 -12.21
C GLU A 92 -26.66 -12.52 -10.84
N SER A 93 -25.82 -13.24 -10.10
CA SER A 93 -25.36 -12.81 -8.78
C SER A 93 -24.38 -11.65 -8.91
N LEU A 94 -24.56 -10.64 -8.07
CA LEU A 94 -23.60 -9.56 -7.85
C LEU A 94 -22.78 -9.84 -6.57
N PRO A 95 -21.74 -9.05 -6.27
CA PRO A 95 -21.11 -9.05 -4.96
C PRO A 95 -22.16 -8.85 -3.87
N TYR A 96 -22.01 -9.57 -2.76
CA TYR A 96 -23.04 -9.66 -1.75
C TYR A 96 -22.47 -9.51 -0.34
N VAL A 97 -23.34 -9.19 0.62
CA VAL A 97 -22.92 -9.10 2.02
C VAL A 97 -22.93 -10.50 2.62
N ALA A 98 -21.76 -11.05 2.94
CA ALA A 98 -21.63 -12.34 3.58
C ALA A 98 -21.67 -12.21 5.10
N TRP A 99 -22.28 -13.18 5.78
CA TRP A 99 -22.34 -13.18 7.24
C TRP A 99 -22.30 -14.57 7.91
N SER A 100 -21.57 -14.68 9.01
CA SER A 100 -21.65 -15.83 9.94
C SER A 100 -22.63 -15.56 11.08
N ALA A 101 -23.01 -16.59 11.85
CA ALA A 101 -23.87 -16.42 13.01
C ALA A 101 -23.26 -15.42 14.02
N ASP A 102 -21.94 -15.48 14.20
CA ASP A 102 -21.19 -14.55 15.04
C ASP A 102 -21.21 -13.13 14.46
N ALA A 103 -21.05 -12.98 13.14
CA ALA A 103 -21.16 -11.68 12.48
C ALA A 103 -22.53 -11.03 12.66
N VAL A 104 -23.60 -11.83 12.59
CA VAL A 104 -24.96 -11.34 12.83
C VAL A 104 -25.16 -10.98 14.31
N SER A 105 -24.63 -11.78 15.25
CA SER A 105 -24.66 -11.44 16.67
C SER A 105 -23.99 -10.10 16.94
N THR A 106 -22.80 -9.86 16.36
CA THR A 106 -22.11 -8.57 16.44
C THR A 106 -22.93 -7.45 15.81
N LEU A 107 -23.52 -7.66 14.63
CA LEU A 107 -24.40 -6.67 13.99
C LEU A 107 -25.62 -6.33 14.85
N GLN A 108 -26.22 -7.31 15.53
CA GLN A 108 -27.34 -7.06 16.45
C GLN A 108 -26.94 -6.12 17.59
N ASP A 109 -25.74 -6.31 18.15
CA ASP A 109 -25.22 -5.45 19.21
C ASP A 109 -24.97 -4.02 18.70
N VAL A 110 -24.35 -3.89 17.52
CA VAL A 110 -24.12 -2.60 16.87
C VAL A 110 -25.46 -1.88 16.64
N LEU A 111 -26.44 -2.54 16.00
CA LEU A 111 -27.74 -1.94 15.68
C LEU A 111 -28.46 -1.43 16.93
N ARG A 112 -28.40 -2.15 18.05
CA ARG A 112 -29.03 -1.70 19.31
C ARG A 112 -28.39 -0.43 19.89
N ARG A 113 -27.13 -0.17 19.54
CA ARG A 113 -26.36 0.98 20.04
C ARG A 113 -26.35 2.16 19.07
N VAL A 114 -26.56 1.94 17.77
CA VAL A 114 -26.59 3.03 16.78
C VAL A 114 -27.77 3.99 17.06
N PRO A 115 -27.51 5.27 17.37
CA PRO A 115 -28.57 6.26 17.53
C PRO A 115 -29.22 6.59 16.18
N GLY A 116 -30.51 6.90 16.19
CA GLY A 116 -31.22 7.42 15.01
C GLY A 116 -31.68 6.36 13.99
N VAL A 117 -31.38 5.08 14.18
CA VAL A 117 -31.93 3.99 13.35
C VAL A 117 -33.36 3.67 13.82
N PRO A 118 -34.41 3.94 13.01
CA PRO A 118 -35.78 3.66 13.42
C PRO A 118 -35.99 2.15 13.60
N ASN A 119 -36.61 1.76 14.71
CA ASN A 119 -36.88 0.35 15.04
C ASN A 119 -35.63 -0.53 15.13
N SER A 120 -34.46 0.02 15.46
CA SER A 120 -33.20 -0.72 15.53
C SER A 120 -33.28 -1.99 16.40
N ASN A 121 -33.92 -1.90 17.56
CA ASN A 121 -34.14 -3.05 18.45
C ASN A 121 -35.00 -4.15 17.81
N LEU A 122 -36.03 -3.76 17.04
CA LEU A 122 -36.87 -4.71 16.32
C LEU A 122 -36.08 -5.37 15.19
N ILE A 123 -35.35 -4.59 14.38
CA ILE A 123 -34.51 -5.10 13.29
C ILE A 123 -33.48 -6.08 13.85
N ALA A 124 -32.75 -5.69 14.90
CA ALA A 124 -31.79 -6.56 15.57
C ALA A 124 -32.44 -7.86 16.06
N SER A 125 -33.65 -7.79 16.63
CA SER A 125 -34.35 -8.99 17.09
C SER A 125 -34.84 -9.91 15.96
N LEU A 126 -35.07 -9.36 14.77
CA LEU A 126 -35.54 -10.11 13.59
C LEU A 126 -34.41 -10.73 12.77
N LEU A 127 -33.17 -10.21 12.85
CA LEU A 127 -32.03 -10.69 12.05
C LEU A 127 -31.81 -12.21 12.11
N PRO A 128 -31.84 -12.89 13.27
CA PRO A 128 -31.67 -14.35 13.32
C PRO A 128 -32.77 -15.09 12.55
N TRP A 129 -34.00 -14.57 12.57
CA TRP A 129 -35.11 -15.16 11.83
C TRP A 129 -34.99 -14.90 10.32
N LEU A 130 -34.49 -13.74 9.92
CA LEU A 130 -34.25 -13.43 8.50
C LEU A 130 -33.18 -14.33 7.87
N ARG A 131 -32.26 -14.90 8.67
CA ARG A 131 -31.33 -15.95 8.21
C ARG A 131 -32.01 -17.30 8.00
N THR A 132 -33.07 -17.61 8.74
CA THR A 132 -33.71 -18.95 8.68
C THR A 132 -34.86 -18.98 7.68
N VAL A 133 -35.60 -17.88 7.57
CA VAL A 133 -36.72 -17.69 6.65
C VAL A 133 -36.29 -16.64 5.63
N GLY A 134 -35.72 -17.11 4.53
CA GLY A 134 -35.16 -16.23 3.52
C GLY A 134 -36.27 -15.45 2.85
N VAL A 135 -36.13 -14.13 2.90
CA VAL A 135 -37.06 -13.17 2.31
C VAL A 135 -36.37 -12.43 1.19
N GLY A 136 -37.14 -12.04 0.18
CA GLY A 136 -36.60 -11.27 -0.93
C GLY A 136 -37.55 -10.21 -1.42
N VAL A 137 -36.99 -9.20 -2.06
CA VAL A 137 -37.69 -8.14 -2.77
C VAL A 137 -37.18 -8.11 -4.19
N ALA A 138 -38.09 -8.25 -5.15
CA ALA A 138 -37.78 -8.20 -6.58
C ALA A 138 -38.32 -6.91 -7.17
N ILE A 139 -37.43 -5.97 -7.49
CA ILE A 139 -37.74 -4.71 -8.16
C ILE A 139 -37.71 -4.95 -9.66
N ASN A 140 -38.87 -4.85 -10.30
CA ASN A 140 -39.05 -5.04 -11.73
C ASN A 140 -39.12 -3.68 -12.41
N MET A 141 -38.27 -3.47 -13.41
CA MET A 141 -38.26 -2.23 -14.19
C MET A 141 -39.52 -2.12 -15.08
N PRO A 142 -39.90 -0.90 -15.50
CA PRO A 142 -40.98 -0.72 -16.46
C PRO A 142 -40.66 -1.44 -17.77
N GLY A 143 -41.60 -2.24 -18.27
CA GLY A 143 -41.43 -3.00 -19.51
C GLY A 143 -40.52 -4.23 -19.39
N ALA A 144 -40.19 -4.66 -18.17
CA ALA A 144 -39.29 -5.78 -17.93
C ALA A 144 -39.77 -7.09 -18.59
N ALA A 145 -38.86 -7.75 -19.32
CA ALA A 145 -39.08 -9.13 -19.76
C ALA A 145 -39.02 -10.10 -18.57
N ALA A 146 -39.58 -11.31 -18.75
CA ALA A 146 -39.51 -12.34 -17.72
C ALA A 146 -38.06 -12.80 -17.52
N THR A 147 -37.49 -12.54 -16.34
CA THR A 147 -36.18 -13.06 -15.92
C THR A 147 -36.31 -14.43 -15.26
N PRO A 148 -35.24 -15.25 -15.26
CA PRO A 148 -35.22 -16.50 -14.51
C PRO A 148 -35.67 -16.33 -13.05
N ARG A 149 -36.35 -17.35 -12.52
CA ARG A 149 -36.69 -17.40 -11.11
C ARG A 149 -35.44 -17.73 -10.30
N TRP A 150 -35.31 -17.11 -9.14
CA TRP A 150 -34.26 -17.45 -8.18
C TRP A 150 -34.37 -18.93 -7.77
N THR A 151 -33.24 -19.63 -7.77
CA THR A 151 -33.17 -21.07 -7.48
C THR A 151 -32.53 -21.39 -6.13
N GLY A 152 -31.98 -20.40 -5.43
CA GLY A 152 -31.32 -20.57 -4.14
C GLY A 152 -30.08 -19.70 -4.00
N GLU A 153 -29.54 -19.65 -2.78
CA GLU A 153 -28.34 -18.86 -2.47
C GLU A 153 -27.20 -19.24 -3.40
N THR A 154 -26.57 -18.23 -4.00
CA THR A 154 -25.42 -18.41 -4.88
C THR A 154 -24.20 -17.95 -4.10
N ALA A 155 -23.59 -18.88 -3.37
CA ALA A 155 -22.31 -18.60 -2.74
C ALA A 155 -21.27 -18.28 -3.82
N TYR A 156 -20.28 -17.45 -3.46
CA TYR A 156 -19.15 -17.21 -4.35
C TYR A 156 -18.39 -18.52 -4.61
N THR A 157 -17.77 -18.61 -5.78
CA THR A 157 -16.84 -19.70 -6.06
C THR A 157 -15.45 -19.33 -5.52
N PRO A 158 -14.84 -20.14 -4.64
CA PRO A 158 -13.49 -19.85 -4.16
C PRO A 158 -12.49 -19.79 -5.33
N GLU A 159 -11.72 -18.71 -5.37
CA GLU A 159 -10.70 -18.43 -6.38
C GLU A 159 -9.37 -18.13 -5.66
N GLN A 160 -8.25 -18.48 -6.28
CA GLN A 160 -6.91 -18.13 -5.77
C GLN A 160 -6.11 -17.48 -6.91
N PRO A 161 -6.39 -16.20 -7.21
CA PRO A 161 -5.59 -15.44 -8.15
C PRO A 161 -4.19 -15.18 -7.56
N PRO A 162 -3.18 -14.91 -8.40
CA PRO A 162 -1.89 -14.44 -7.93
C PRO A 162 -2.03 -13.14 -7.13
N ALA A 163 -1.14 -12.94 -6.16
CA ALA A 163 -1.12 -11.72 -5.37
C ALA A 163 -0.85 -10.50 -6.27
N THR A 164 -1.67 -9.45 -6.12
CA THR A 164 -1.56 -8.19 -6.86
C THR A 164 -1.09 -7.05 -5.95
N ILE A 165 -1.54 -7.08 -4.69
CA ILE A 165 -1.14 -6.15 -3.61
C ILE A 165 -0.83 -6.95 -2.36
N GLY A 166 0.25 -6.60 -1.67
CA GLY A 166 0.63 -7.20 -0.40
C GLY A 166 1.53 -8.44 -0.51
N PRO A 167 1.84 -9.09 0.63
CA PRO A 167 1.18 -8.91 1.93
C PRO A 167 1.44 -7.53 2.55
N ILE A 168 0.38 -6.88 3.02
CA ILE A 168 0.45 -5.64 3.81
C ILE A 168 -0.24 -5.94 5.15
N ASN A 169 0.49 -5.86 6.26
CA ASN A 169 -0.09 -5.86 7.60
C ASN A 169 0.12 -4.49 8.23
N VAL A 170 -0.95 -3.79 8.57
CA VAL A 170 -0.84 -2.50 9.27
C VAL A 170 -1.72 -2.56 10.51
N SER A 171 -1.10 -2.78 11.66
CA SER A 171 -1.81 -2.80 12.95
C SER A 171 -1.70 -1.49 13.73
N GLY A 172 -0.92 -0.52 13.21
CA GLY A 172 -0.66 0.77 13.85
C GLY A 172 -1.53 1.95 13.37
N ILE A 173 -2.58 1.73 12.58
CA ILE A 173 -3.43 2.85 12.14
C ILE A 173 -4.32 3.28 13.31
N ALA A 174 -4.29 4.54 13.70
CA ALA A 174 -5.07 5.05 14.81
C ALA A 174 -5.59 6.47 14.56
N PHE A 175 -6.73 6.78 15.17
CA PHE A 175 -7.24 8.13 15.31
C PHE A 175 -7.14 8.58 16.77
N ASP A 176 -6.55 9.74 16.99
CA ASP A 176 -6.51 10.35 18.32
C ASP A 176 -7.85 11.01 18.68
N GLU A 177 -7.94 11.61 19.88
CA GLU A 177 -9.16 12.28 20.36
C GLU A 177 -9.57 13.49 19.51
N SER A 178 -8.64 14.08 18.78
CA SER A 178 -8.92 15.18 17.85
C SER A 178 -9.37 14.68 16.48
N GLY A 179 -9.21 13.38 16.20
CA GLY A 179 -9.49 12.75 14.92
C GLY A 179 -8.37 12.87 13.90
N ALA A 180 -7.16 13.22 14.36
CA ALA A 180 -5.97 13.15 13.54
C ALA A 180 -5.51 11.70 13.40
N LEU A 181 -5.03 11.37 12.19
CA LEU A 181 -4.52 10.05 11.83
C LEU A 181 -3.11 9.86 12.42
N HIS A 182 -2.82 8.65 12.87
CA HIS A 182 -1.48 8.17 13.20
C HIS A 182 -1.30 6.81 12.51
N VAL A 183 -0.11 6.54 11.99
CA VAL A 183 0.29 5.23 11.47
C VAL A 183 1.56 4.82 12.20
N GLY A 184 1.47 3.85 13.10
CA GLY A 184 2.52 3.59 14.08
C GLY A 184 2.72 4.82 14.96
N ASN A 185 3.96 5.29 15.11
CA ASN A 185 4.25 6.56 15.80
C ASN A 185 4.37 7.75 14.84
N ILE A 186 3.89 7.64 13.60
CA ILE A 186 3.97 8.69 12.59
C ILE A 186 2.62 9.42 12.50
N PRO A 187 2.56 10.72 12.89
CA PRO A 187 1.40 11.57 12.63
C PRO A 187 1.07 11.64 11.14
N GLY A 188 -0.22 11.58 10.80
CA GLY A 188 -0.72 11.62 9.43
C GLY A 188 -0.30 12.89 8.69
N GLU A 189 -0.17 14.02 9.38
CA GLU A 189 0.29 15.28 8.78
C GLU A 189 1.69 15.13 8.18
N ARG A 190 2.53 14.29 8.79
CA ARG A 190 3.88 14.00 8.29
C ARG A 190 3.89 13.06 7.10
N LEU A 191 2.83 12.28 6.92
CA LEU A 191 2.59 11.47 5.72
C LEU A 191 1.90 12.28 4.61
N GLY A 192 1.74 13.59 4.78
CA GLY A 192 1.03 14.47 3.85
C GLY A 192 -0.50 14.38 3.96
N VAL A 193 -1.00 13.63 4.94
CA VAL A 193 -2.43 13.49 5.24
C VAL A 193 -2.79 14.56 6.29
N GLY A 194 -3.11 15.76 5.82
CA GLY A 194 -3.29 16.92 6.69
C GLY A 194 -4.60 16.91 7.50
N GLY A 195 -4.50 17.29 8.78
CA GLY A 195 -5.63 17.64 9.65
C GLY A 195 -6.47 16.45 10.15
N PRO A 196 -7.47 16.72 11.01
CA PRO A 196 -8.36 15.68 11.50
C PRO A 196 -9.22 15.14 10.36
N LEU A 197 -9.09 13.84 10.07
CA LEU A 197 -9.89 13.16 9.05
C LEU A 197 -11.26 12.74 9.59
N LEU A 198 -11.37 12.56 10.90
CA LEU A 198 -12.62 12.27 11.59
C LEU A 198 -13.00 13.44 12.47
N ASP A 199 -14.22 13.93 12.34
CA ASP A 199 -14.71 14.97 13.25
C ASP A 199 -15.08 14.38 14.63
N PRO A 200 -15.10 15.19 15.70
CA PRO A 200 -15.43 14.72 17.04
C PRO A 200 -16.79 14.02 17.15
N ASN A 201 -17.80 14.40 16.34
CA ASN A 201 -19.10 13.71 16.40
C ASN A 201 -19.01 12.31 15.81
N SER A 202 -18.25 12.14 14.73
CA SER A 202 -17.97 10.82 14.16
C SER A 202 -17.24 9.94 15.17
N LEU A 203 -16.17 10.42 15.80
CA LEU A 203 -15.47 9.66 16.85
C LEU A 203 -16.40 9.30 18.03
N ASN A 204 -17.22 10.25 18.48
CA ASN A 204 -18.19 9.99 19.55
C ASN A 204 -19.24 8.96 19.13
N LEU A 205 -19.69 8.98 17.88
CA LEU A 205 -20.60 7.98 17.34
C LEU A 205 -19.94 6.59 17.33
N LEU A 206 -18.71 6.47 16.81
CA LEU A 206 -17.95 5.22 16.79
C LEU A 206 -17.77 4.66 18.21
N ARG A 207 -17.39 5.51 19.17
CA ARG A 207 -17.29 5.13 20.59
C ARG A 207 -18.64 4.74 21.20
N SER A 208 -19.73 5.42 20.82
CA SER A 208 -21.08 5.12 21.34
C SER A 208 -21.61 3.75 20.88
N ILE A 209 -21.21 3.31 19.68
CA ILE A 209 -21.51 1.96 19.18
C ILE A 209 -20.56 0.91 19.78
N GLY A 210 -19.51 1.37 20.49
CA GLY A 210 -18.47 0.54 21.10
C GLY A 210 -17.43 0.07 20.10
N LEU A 211 -17.16 0.83 19.04
CA LEU A 211 -16.10 0.54 18.08
C LEU A 211 -14.78 1.12 18.61
N ASP A 212 -13.91 0.24 19.13
CA ASP A 212 -12.56 0.60 19.56
C ASP A 212 -11.56 0.32 18.44
N THR A 213 -11.67 -0.85 17.80
CA THR A 213 -10.87 -1.23 16.65
C THR A 213 -11.72 -1.80 15.52
N LEU A 214 -11.38 -1.44 14.29
CA LEU A 214 -11.90 -2.02 13.06
C LEU A 214 -10.75 -2.64 12.28
N GLN A 215 -10.80 -3.95 12.07
CA GLN A 215 -9.90 -4.64 11.16
C GLN A 215 -10.61 -4.87 9.82
N VAL A 216 -9.90 -4.56 8.74
CA VAL A 216 -10.29 -4.80 7.36
C VAL A 216 -9.27 -5.75 6.75
N ARG A 217 -9.73 -6.94 6.34
CA ARG A 217 -8.90 -7.94 5.67
C ARG A 217 -9.42 -8.20 4.28
N THR A 218 -8.59 -8.05 3.26
CA THR A 218 -8.92 -8.47 1.90
C THR A 218 -8.54 -9.94 1.69
N GLU A 219 -9.39 -10.65 0.98
CA GLU A 219 -9.21 -12.03 0.56
C GLU A 219 -9.57 -12.15 -0.92
N PRO A 220 -9.12 -13.21 -1.61
CA PRO A 220 -9.44 -13.44 -3.02
C PRO A 220 -10.91 -13.32 -3.41
N ASN A 221 -11.79 -13.64 -2.47
CA ASN A 221 -13.22 -13.68 -2.68
C ASN A 221 -14.02 -12.75 -1.77
N GLY A 222 -13.36 -11.80 -1.11
CA GLY A 222 -14.08 -10.93 -0.21
C GLY A 222 -13.27 -9.93 0.58
N VAL A 223 -14.00 -9.12 1.32
CA VAL A 223 -13.46 -8.24 2.35
C VAL A 223 -14.10 -8.63 3.67
N GLN A 224 -13.28 -9.12 4.60
CA GLN A 224 -13.69 -9.41 5.96
C GLN A 224 -13.55 -8.16 6.83
N LEU A 225 -14.53 -7.97 7.71
CA LEU A 225 -14.56 -6.88 8.66
C LEU A 225 -14.64 -7.47 10.07
N THR A 226 -13.85 -6.94 10.99
CA THR A 226 -13.85 -7.37 12.40
C THR A 226 -13.86 -6.13 13.29
N MET A 227 -14.83 -6.06 14.20
CA MET A 227 -14.91 -5.02 15.24
C MET A 227 -14.47 -5.58 16.58
N ASN A 228 -13.44 -5.00 17.18
CA ASN A 228 -12.91 -5.42 18.50
C ASN A 228 -12.66 -6.93 18.59
N GLY A 229 -12.10 -7.54 17.53
CA GLY A 229 -11.88 -8.98 17.43
C GLY A 229 -13.13 -9.83 17.16
N ARG A 230 -14.32 -9.23 17.02
CA ARG A 230 -15.56 -9.92 16.67
C ARG A 230 -15.91 -9.70 15.19
N PRO A 231 -16.25 -10.75 14.43
CA PRO A 231 -16.55 -10.60 13.01
C PRO A 231 -17.78 -9.70 12.81
N LEU A 232 -17.77 -8.95 11.71
CA LEU A 232 -18.89 -8.21 11.15
C LEU A 232 -19.27 -8.81 9.79
N PRO A 233 -20.46 -8.51 9.25
CA PRO A 233 -20.78 -8.85 7.88
C PRO A 233 -19.73 -8.26 6.91
N GLY A 234 -19.21 -9.10 6.03
CA GLY A 234 -18.20 -8.73 5.03
C GLY A 234 -18.78 -8.63 3.63
N LEU A 235 -17.95 -8.26 2.67
CA LEU A 235 -18.27 -8.34 1.24
C LEU A 235 -17.76 -9.67 0.70
N ALA A 236 -18.55 -10.35 -0.13
CA ALA A 236 -18.14 -11.53 -0.86
C ALA A 236 -18.33 -11.34 -2.36
N TYR A 237 -17.38 -11.83 -3.14
CA TYR A 237 -17.36 -11.76 -4.59
C TYR A 237 -16.55 -12.92 -5.20
N ASP A 238 -16.83 -13.18 -6.46
CA ASP A 238 -16.00 -13.96 -7.39
C ASP A 238 -15.90 -13.22 -8.73
N SER A 239 -15.04 -13.71 -9.63
CA SER A 239 -14.83 -13.10 -10.94
C SER A 239 -16.15 -12.87 -11.70
N ARG A 240 -17.07 -13.86 -11.65
CA ARG A 240 -18.36 -13.77 -12.33
C ARG A 240 -19.24 -12.65 -11.77
N SER A 241 -19.30 -12.53 -10.45
CA SER A 241 -20.11 -11.52 -9.79
C SER A 241 -19.59 -10.10 -10.05
N LEU A 242 -18.26 -9.93 -10.08
CA LEU A 242 -17.62 -8.66 -10.41
C LEU A 242 -17.91 -8.27 -11.86
N GLU A 243 -17.78 -9.19 -12.81
CA GLU A 243 -18.17 -8.96 -14.22
C GLU A 243 -19.64 -8.52 -14.34
N ALA A 244 -20.56 -9.18 -13.63
CA ALA A 244 -21.97 -8.83 -13.63
C ALA A 244 -22.26 -7.45 -13.03
N ALA A 245 -21.38 -6.91 -12.19
CA ALA A 245 -21.51 -5.59 -11.59
C ALA A 245 -21.07 -4.45 -12.53
N LYS A 246 -20.20 -4.71 -13.52
CA LYS A 246 -19.64 -3.67 -14.40
C LYS A 246 -20.68 -2.78 -15.09
N PRO A 247 -21.77 -3.31 -15.69
CA PRO A 247 -22.78 -2.48 -16.34
C PRO A 247 -23.47 -1.52 -15.36
N LEU A 248 -23.66 -1.96 -14.11
CA LEU A 248 -24.24 -1.12 -13.07
C LEU A 248 -23.26 -0.02 -12.65
N ILE A 249 -21.98 -0.35 -12.45
CA ILE A 249 -20.96 0.65 -12.11
C ILE A 249 -20.84 1.69 -13.24
N ALA A 250 -20.83 1.26 -14.51
CA ALA A 250 -20.80 2.17 -15.64
C ALA A 250 -21.99 3.14 -15.67
N ALA A 251 -23.17 2.71 -15.23
CA ALA A 251 -24.37 3.55 -15.19
C ALA A 251 -24.42 4.51 -14.00
N PHE A 252 -23.85 4.10 -12.84
CA PHE A 252 -23.92 4.88 -11.60
C PHE A 252 -22.68 5.71 -11.29
N ALA A 253 -21.54 5.29 -11.81
CA ALA A 253 -20.24 5.90 -11.60
C ALA A 253 -19.44 5.85 -12.93
N PRO A 254 -19.88 6.58 -13.96
CA PRO A 254 -19.21 6.58 -15.27
C PRO A 254 -17.75 7.03 -15.18
N ASP A 255 -17.40 7.86 -14.20
CA ASP A 255 -16.05 8.35 -13.99
C ASP A 255 -15.09 7.27 -13.49
N VAL A 256 -15.59 6.25 -12.77
CA VAL A 256 -14.74 5.12 -12.29
C VAL A 256 -14.75 3.94 -13.27
N ALA A 257 -15.72 3.88 -14.18
CA ALA A 257 -15.89 2.78 -15.13
C ALA A 257 -14.62 2.42 -15.91
N PRO A 258 -13.80 3.39 -16.39
CA PRO A 258 -12.55 3.08 -17.09
C PRO A 258 -11.51 2.35 -16.22
N THR A 259 -11.59 2.49 -14.90
CA THR A 259 -10.63 1.90 -13.95
C THR A 259 -11.15 0.63 -13.27
N VAL A 260 -12.41 0.23 -13.51
CA VAL A 260 -13.05 -0.90 -12.83
C VAL A 260 -12.33 -2.21 -13.06
N ASP A 261 -11.88 -2.48 -14.29
CA ASP A 261 -11.20 -3.74 -14.62
C ASP A 261 -9.91 -3.90 -13.83
N THR A 262 -9.11 -2.83 -13.76
CA THR A 262 -7.90 -2.78 -12.93
C THR A 262 -8.26 -2.91 -11.44
N ALA A 263 -9.26 -2.17 -10.97
CA ALA A 263 -9.66 -2.23 -9.56
C ALA A 263 -10.13 -3.63 -9.15
N PHE A 264 -10.87 -4.34 -10.00
CA PHE A 264 -11.35 -5.69 -9.73
C PHE A 264 -10.24 -6.72 -9.73
N SER A 265 -9.36 -6.71 -10.74
CA SER A 265 -8.21 -7.62 -10.76
C SER A 265 -7.29 -7.38 -9.56
N THR A 266 -7.05 -6.12 -9.23
CA THR A 266 -6.30 -5.72 -8.04
C THR A 266 -6.97 -6.22 -6.76
N LEU A 267 -8.28 -6.02 -6.59
CA LEU A 267 -9.01 -6.44 -5.40
C LEU A 267 -8.97 -7.96 -5.18
N GLN A 268 -9.04 -8.75 -6.26
CA GLN A 268 -9.00 -10.20 -6.22
C GLN A 268 -7.64 -10.75 -5.77
N GLY A 269 -6.53 -10.10 -6.12
CA GLY A 269 -5.20 -10.51 -5.64
C GLY A 269 -4.72 -9.79 -4.37
N ALA A 270 -5.54 -8.92 -3.77
CA ALA A 270 -5.12 -8.08 -2.66
C ALA A 270 -5.01 -8.88 -1.35
N GLN A 271 -3.87 -8.76 -0.68
CA GLN A 271 -3.56 -9.34 0.63
C GLN A 271 -3.24 -8.22 1.62
N VAL A 272 -4.27 -7.53 2.07
CA VAL A 272 -4.18 -6.41 3.02
C VAL A 272 -4.89 -6.82 4.30
N ASP A 273 -4.20 -6.68 5.43
CA ASP A 273 -4.76 -6.78 6.77
C ASP A 273 -4.46 -5.47 7.52
N ALA A 274 -5.46 -4.60 7.62
CA ALA A 274 -5.33 -3.30 8.26
C ALA A 274 -6.23 -3.21 9.48
N THR A 275 -5.65 -2.87 10.63
CA THR A 275 -6.39 -2.59 11.87
C THR A 275 -6.33 -1.11 12.17
N VAL A 276 -7.50 -0.50 12.33
CA VAL A 276 -7.70 0.91 12.66
C VAL A 276 -8.22 1.02 14.09
N SER A 277 -7.52 1.77 14.94
CA SER A 277 -7.94 2.13 16.29
C SER A 277 -8.66 3.48 16.33
N PHE A 278 -9.73 3.59 17.11
CA PHE A 278 -10.48 4.84 17.37
C PHE A 278 -10.41 5.27 18.85
N SER A 279 -9.67 4.52 19.67
CA SER A 279 -9.44 4.77 21.09
C SER A 279 -8.08 5.43 21.37
N GLY A 280 -7.33 5.77 20.32
CA GLY A 280 -6.02 6.41 20.37
C GLY A 280 -4.91 5.56 19.75
N PRO A 281 -3.67 6.10 19.69
CA PRO A 281 -2.50 5.39 19.18
C PRO A 281 -2.27 4.09 19.94
N THR A 282 -2.00 3.02 19.20
CA THR A 282 -1.62 1.71 19.74
C THR A 282 -0.23 1.36 19.26
N GLU A 283 0.54 0.65 20.10
CA GLU A 283 1.76 -0.02 19.64
C GLU A 283 1.36 -1.08 18.61
N GLY A 284 1.46 -0.72 17.34
CA GLY A 284 1.14 -1.58 16.21
C GLY A 284 2.40 -1.82 15.39
N GLN A 285 2.55 -3.04 14.90
CA GLN A 285 3.55 -3.38 13.91
C GLN A 285 3.05 -3.00 12.52
N ILE A 286 3.96 -2.50 11.72
CA ILE A 286 3.77 -2.29 10.29
C ILE A 286 4.61 -3.39 9.62
N GLU A 287 4.01 -4.23 8.81
CA GLU A 287 4.75 -5.16 7.96
C GLU A 287 4.36 -4.86 6.52
N LEU A 288 5.33 -4.37 5.75
CA LEU A 288 5.16 -4.08 4.34
C LEU A 288 5.90 -5.14 3.54
N GLY A 289 5.16 -5.87 2.71
CA GLY A 289 5.77 -6.67 1.64
C GLY A 289 6.47 -5.76 0.63
N ALA A 290 7.33 -6.36 -0.21
CA ALA A 290 8.02 -5.63 -1.25
C ALA A 290 7.05 -4.93 -2.20
N VAL A 291 7.25 -3.63 -2.40
CA VAL A 291 6.42 -2.78 -3.26
C VAL A 291 6.82 -3.05 -4.72
N PRO A 292 5.93 -3.61 -5.57
CA PRO A 292 6.18 -3.69 -7.00
C PRO A 292 6.00 -2.30 -7.61
N VAL A 293 7.06 -1.79 -8.22
CA VAL A 293 7.14 -0.50 -8.89
C VAL A 293 7.43 -0.74 -10.37
N ARG A 294 6.73 -0.04 -11.26
CA ARG A 294 7.03 -0.02 -12.69
C ARG A 294 7.40 1.39 -13.11
N LEU A 295 8.54 1.50 -13.79
CA LEU A 295 9.02 2.71 -14.43
C LEU A 295 8.68 2.62 -15.91
N ASN A 296 7.62 3.31 -16.34
CA ASN A 296 7.19 3.24 -17.72
C ASN A 296 8.16 3.99 -18.65
N THR A 297 8.11 3.67 -19.94
CA THR A 297 9.00 4.26 -20.97
C THR A 297 8.81 5.78 -21.15
N ASP A 298 7.67 6.32 -20.71
CA ASP A 298 7.38 7.75 -20.69
C ASP A 298 7.86 8.47 -19.41
N GLY A 299 8.57 7.76 -18.53
CA GLY A 299 9.09 8.27 -17.26
C GLY A 299 8.08 8.28 -16.11
N THR A 300 6.82 7.87 -16.36
CA THR A 300 5.82 7.77 -15.28
C THR A 300 6.09 6.57 -14.38
N VAL A 301 5.75 6.72 -13.10
CA VAL A 301 5.93 5.66 -12.10
C VAL A 301 4.57 5.08 -11.74
N ALA A 302 4.49 3.75 -11.65
CA ALA A 302 3.35 3.05 -11.06
C ALA A 302 3.82 2.19 -9.89
N ALA A 303 3.05 2.11 -8.82
CA ALA A 303 3.24 1.16 -7.73
C ALA A 303 1.96 0.34 -7.55
N PHE A 304 2.10 -0.96 -7.26
CA PHE A 304 0.95 -1.86 -7.13
C PHE A 304 -0.01 -1.82 -8.35
N GLY A 305 0.55 -1.55 -9.55
CA GLY A 305 -0.21 -1.42 -10.80
C GLY A 305 -0.94 -0.10 -10.99
N ALA A 306 -0.92 0.82 -10.02
CA ALA A 306 -1.55 2.14 -10.12
C ALA A 306 -0.51 3.25 -10.37
N PRO A 307 -0.78 4.23 -11.25
CA PRO A 307 0.13 5.36 -11.46
C PRO A 307 0.25 6.22 -10.20
N ILE A 308 1.46 6.72 -9.92
CA ILE A 308 1.73 7.68 -8.84
C ILE A 308 1.71 9.09 -9.44
N PRO A 309 0.66 9.90 -9.18
CA PRO A 309 0.56 11.23 -9.78
C PRO A 309 1.69 12.15 -9.33
N GLY A 310 2.25 12.94 -10.25
CA GLY A 310 3.27 13.93 -9.95
C GLY A 310 4.69 13.37 -9.72
N VAL A 311 4.86 12.04 -9.80
CA VAL A 311 6.18 11.39 -9.75
C VAL A 311 6.56 10.94 -11.15
N THR A 312 7.56 11.60 -11.71
CA THR A 312 8.15 11.24 -13.00
C THR A 312 9.67 11.20 -12.87
N LEU A 313 10.30 10.20 -13.45
CA LEU A 313 11.75 10.15 -13.58
C LEU A 313 12.21 11.02 -14.75
N PRO A 314 13.39 11.67 -14.64
CA PRO A 314 14.03 12.32 -15.77
C PRO A 314 14.25 11.33 -16.93
N ALA A 315 13.92 11.76 -18.16
CA ALA A 315 13.99 10.89 -19.35
C ALA A 315 15.43 10.44 -19.67
N ASP A 316 16.41 11.29 -19.38
CA ASP A 316 17.83 10.99 -19.50
C ASP A 316 18.27 9.89 -18.54
N LEU A 317 17.79 9.91 -17.29
CA LEU A 317 18.07 8.84 -16.32
C LEU A 317 17.47 7.50 -16.78
N LEU A 318 16.22 7.51 -17.28
CA LEU A 318 15.60 6.30 -17.80
C LEU A 318 16.37 5.75 -19.00
N GLN A 319 16.82 6.63 -19.90
CA GLN A 319 17.64 6.27 -21.04
C GLN A 319 18.99 5.68 -20.62
N GLN A 320 19.64 6.27 -19.61
CA GLN A 320 20.90 5.77 -19.07
C GLN A 320 20.74 4.38 -18.43
N LEU A 321 19.67 4.16 -17.66
CA LEU A 321 19.34 2.84 -17.10
C LEU A 321 19.12 1.80 -18.20
N GLN A 322 18.40 2.15 -19.26
CA GLN A 322 18.19 1.29 -20.42
C GLN A 322 19.49 1.01 -21.19
N GLN A 323 20.34 2.02 -21.38
CA GLN A 323 21.66 1.86 -22.03
C GLN A 323 22.61 1.01 -21.19
N ALA A 324 22.52 1.08 -19.87
CA ALA A 324 23.22 0.22 -18.93
C ALA A 324 22.66 -1.22 -18.91
N GLY A 325 21.56 -1.48 -19.63
CA GLY A 325 20.93 -2.80 -19.68
C GLY A 325 20.14 -3.15 -18.42
N VAL A 326 19.79 -2.18 -17.59
CA VAL A 326 18.98 -2.40 -16.38
C VAL A 326 17.54 -2.66 -16.79
N GLN A 327 17.05 -3.86 -16.44
CA GLN A 327 15.65 -4.26 -16.61
C GLN A 327 14.93 -4.28 -15.26
N THR A 328 15.64 -4.66 -14.20
CA THR A 328 15.10 -4.71 -12.83
C THR A 328 16.06 -4.07 -11.85
N LEU A 329 15.51 -3.37 -10.86
CA LEU A 329 16.22 -2.91 -9.66
C LEU A 329 15.49 -3.43 -8.43
N ASN A 330 16.23 -3.95 -7.46
CA ASN A 330 15.71 -4.33 -6.16
C ASN A 330 16.35 -3.42 -5.13
N VAL A 331 15.54 -2.75 -4.34
CA VAL A 331 16.00 -1.83 -3.30
C VAL A 331 15.43 -2.30 -1.98
N ASP A 332 16.31 -2.47 -1.01
CA ASP A 332 15.97 -2.85 0.36
C ASP A 332 16.62 -1.83 1.30
N VAL A 333 15.80 -1.06 2.00
CA VAL A 333 16.25 -0.05 2.96
C VAL A 333 15.86 -0.54 4.34
N GLY A 334 16.83 -0.88 5.17
CA GLY A 334 16.63 -1.37 6.52
C GLY A 334 17.23 -0.47 7.60
N GLU A 335 17.17 -0.91 8.85
CA GLU A 335 17.81 -0.22 9.96
C GLU A 335 19.34 -0.19 9.86
N GLU A 336 19.92 -1.14 9.12
CA GLU A 336 21.36 -1.35 9.01
C GLU A 336 21.96 -0.79 7.72
N GLY A 337 21.15 -0.44 6.71
CA GLY A 337 21.68 0.02 5.43
C GLY A 337 20.69 0.10 4.26
N ILE A 338 21.22 0.49 3.09
CA ILE A 338 20.60 0.36 1.77
C ILE A 338 21.32 -0.76 1.03
N PHE A 339 20.54 -1.74 0.61
CA PHE A 339 20.99 -2.84 -0.21
C PHE A 339 20.29 -2.74 -1.57
N VAL A 340 21.08 -2.82 -2.64
CA VAL A 340 20.56 -2.68 -4.00
C VAL A 340 21.06 -3.84 -4.84
N ALA A 341 20.19 -4.36 -5.70
CA ALA A 341 20.57 -5.24 -6.78
C ALA A 341 20.03 -4.72 -8.12
N ALA A 342 20.74 -4.99 -9.19
CA ALA A 342 20.32 -4.70 -10.55
C ALA A 342 20.38 -5.98 -11.38
N ASN A 343 19.30 -6.32 -12.08
CA ASN A 343 19.21 -7.55 -12.86
C ASN A 343 19.55 -8.82 -12.05
N GLY A 344 19.22 -8.82 -10.75
CA GLY A 344 19.54 -9.92 -9.82
C GLY A 344 21.00 -9.98 -9.35
N GLN A 345 21.83 -9.00 -9.69
CA GLN A 345 23.21 -8.88 -9.22
C GLN A 345 23.32 -7.81 -8.14
N THR A 346 23.83 -8.17 -6.97
CA THR A 346 24.05 -7.25 -5.86
C THR A 346 25.03 -6.14 -6.23
N LEU A 347 24.72 -4.91 -5.83
CA LEU A 347 25.60 -3.74 -5.92
C LEU A 347 26.28 -3.50 -4.56
N PRO A 348 27.36 -2.69 -4.51
CA PRO A 348 27.96 -2.29 -3.25
C PRO A 348 26.91 -1.72 -2.30
N THR A 349 26.95 -2.14 -1.03
CA THR A 349 25.93 -1.83 -0.04
C THR A 349 26.39 -0.71 0.87
N ILE A 350 25.46 0.17 1.22
CA ILE A 350 25.73 1.26 2.15
C ILE A 350 25.17 0.83 3.49
N THR A 351 26.01 0.69 4.52
CA THR A 351 25.57 0.38 5.87
C THR A 351 25.86 1.53 6.83
N TRP A 352 25.09 1.57 7.91
CA TRP A 352 25.17 2.58 8.96
C TRP A 352 24.79 1.98 10.31
N THR A 353 25.00 2.76 11.36
CA THR A 353 24.51 2.45 12.71
C THR A 353 23.27 3.29 13.02
N ALA A 354 22.55 2.93 14.09
CA ALA A 354 21.41 3.73 14.55
C ALA A 354 21.79 5.19 14.88
N GLU A 355 23.01 5.42 15.36
CA GLU A 355 23.52 6.76 15.67
C GLU A 355 23.78 7.55 14.37
N THR A 356 24.40 6.92 13.37
CA THR A 356 24.82 7.60 12.14
C THR A 356 23.68 7.83 11.16
N LEU A 357 22.62 7.02 11.21
CA LEU A 357 21.40 7.25 10.45
C LEU A 357 20.76 8.61 10.76
N ASN A 358 20.81 9.07 12.02
CA ASN A 358 20.30 10.38 12.41
C ASN A 358 21.16 11.52 11.82
N THR A 359 22.47 11.30 11.73
CA THR A 359 23.41 12.23 11.09
C THR A 359 23.17 12.30 9.58
N LEU A 360 22.94 11.16 8.92
CA LEU A 360 22.61 11.08 7.49
C LEU A 360 21.30 11.82 7.17
N ALA A 361 20.29 11.75 8.04
CA ALA A 361 19.03 12.48 7.88
C ALA A 361 19.24 14.00 7.68
N GLY A 362 20.19 14.58 8.42
CA GLY A 362 20.52 16.01 8.34
C GLY A 362 21.23 16.41 7.04
N VAL A 363 21.88 15.46 6.37
CA VAL A 363 22.60 15.67 5.10
C VAL A 363 21.71 15.42 3.89
N VAL A 364 20.82 14.42 3.96
CA VAL A 364 19.99 14.00 2.82
C VAL A 364 18.94 15.05 2.46
N ALA A 365 18.30 15.70 3.44
CA ALA A 365 17.24 16.67 3.17
C ALA A 365 17.71 17.85 2.29
N PRO A 366 18.84 18.54 2.58
CA PRO A 366 19.39 19.59 1.72
C PRO A 366 19.78 19.12 0.31
N LEU A 367 20.31 17.90 0.17
CA LEU A 367 20.78 17.36 -1.11
C LEU A 367 19.63 16.98 -2.05
N THR A 368 18.54 16.49 -1.47
CA THR A 368 17.38 16.01 -2.22
C THR A 368 16.30 17.08 -2.40
N GLY A 369 16.43 18.21 -1.72
CA GLY A 369 15.39 19.24 -1.65
C GLY A 369 14.13 18.75 -0.91
N MET A 370 14.19 17.59 -0.25
CA MET A 370 13.09 17.05 0.53
C MET A 370 12.93 17.81 1.84
N ASP A 371 11.67 17.91 2.29
CA ASP A 371 11.36 18.46 3.60
C ASP A 371 12.03 17.59 4.70
N PRO A 372 12.79 18.19 5.65
CA PRO A 372 13.44 17.43 6.72
C PRO A 372 12.49 16.60 7.58
N ALA A 373 11.25 17.04 7.78
CA ALA A 373 10.24 16.30 8.51
C ALA A 373 9.76 15.07 7.71
N MET A 374 9.70 15.16 6.38
CA MET A 374 9.40 14.02 5.52
C MET A 374 10.51 12.96 5.59
N VAL A 375 11.78 13.37 5.54
CA VAL A 375 12.93 12.47 5.71
C VAL A 375 12.89 11.79 7.07
N GLY A 376 12.64 12.55 8.15
CA GLY A 376 12.50 11.97 9.49
C GLY A 376 11.37 10.94 9.59
N SER A 377 10.27 11.17 8.89
CA SER A 377 9.11 10.27 8.89
C SER A 377 9.36 8.99 8.11
N LEU A 378 10.06 9.09 6.97
CA LEU A 378 10.52 7.91 6.22
C LEU A 378 11.45 7.05 7.08
N LEU A 379 12.36 7.66 7.84
CA LEU A 379 13.26 6.94 8.74
C LEU A 379 12.50 6.27 9.88
N THR A 380 11.49 6.93 10.47
CA THR A 380 10.61 6.30 11.45
C THR A 380 9.88 5.11 10.83
N LEU A 381 9.36 5.25 9.60
CA LEU A 381 8.67 4.17 8.90
C LEU A 381 9.59 2.97 8.68
N VAL A 382 10.81 3.18 8.18
CA VAL A 382 11.81 2.11 7.97
C VAL A 382 12.07 1.33 9.27
N ARG A 383 12.19 2.03 10.40
CA ARG A 383 12.39 1.38 11.71
C ARG A 383 11.15 0.60 12.18
N GLU A 384 9.97 1.21 12.04
CA GLU A 384 8.71 0.58 12.47
C GLU A 384 8.26 -0.56 11.56
N SER A 385 8.65 -0.54 10.29
CA SER A 385 8.29 -1.56 9.30
C SER A 385 9.28 -2.73 9.21
N GLY A 386 10.40 -2.66 9.94
CA GLY A 386 11.51 -3.62 9.80
C GLY A 386 12.27 -3.50 8.47
N GLY A 387 12.06 -2.40 7.74
CA GLY A 387 12.62 -2.12 6.43
C GLY A 387 11.57 -1.83 5.35
N LEU A 388 12.02 -1.25 4.25
CA LEU A 388 11.23 -0.97 3.04
C LEU A 388 11.86 -1.66 1.85
N GLN A 389 11.08 -2.50 1.17
CA GLN A 389 11.52 -3.21 -0.02
C GLN A 389 10.75 -2.70 -1.24
N ALA A 390 11.45 -2.51 -2.35
CA ALA A 390 10.88 -2.18 -3.63
C ALA A 390 11.49 -3.05 -4.73
N ASN A 391 10.64 -3.67 -5.53
CA ASN A 391 11.01 -4.38 -6.76
C ASN A 391 10.60 -3.48 -7.91
N ILE A 392 11.56 -3.06 -8.72
CA ILE A 392 11.37 -2.03 -9.74
C ILE A 392 11.60 -2.66 -11.11
N GLY A 393 10.58 -2.70 -11.96
CA GLY A 393 10.68 -3.06 -13.36
C GLY A 393 10.86 -1.81 -14.24
N ILE A 394 11.78 -1.87 -15.21
CA ILE A 394 12.07 -0.76 -16.13
C ILE A 394 11.48 -1.06 -17.52
N GLY A 395 10.68 -0.12 -18.03
CA GLY A 395 9.96 -0.28 -19.29
C GLY A 395 8.90 -1.37 -19.18
N ASP A 396 8.99 -2.37 -20.07
CA ASP A 396 8.08 -3.52 -20.12
C ASP A 396 8.53 -4.68 -19.21
N ALA A 397 9.65 -4.53 -18.49
CA ALA A 397 10.12 -5.57 -17.58
C ALA A 397 9.20 -5.67 -16.34
N GLU A 398 8.84 -6.90 -15.99
CA GLU A 398 8.07 -7.16 -14.77
C GLU A 398 8.92 -6.87 -13.51
N PRO A 399 8.36 -6.30 -12.45
CA PRO A 399 9.08 -6.08 -11.20
C PRO A 399 9.25 -7.42 -10.46
N VAL A 400 10.43 -8.03 -10.58
CA VAL A 400 10.74 -9.33 -9.98
C VAL A 400 11.63 -9.14 -8.74
N ALA A 401 11.35 -9.87 -7.67
CA ALA A 401 12.19 -9.91 -6.48
C ALA A 401 13.53 -10.61 -6.78
N ALA A 402 14.63 -10.07 -6.26
CA ALA A 402 15.94 -10.72 -6.26
C ALA A 402 16.45 -10.92 -4.84
N GLU A 403 17.25 -11.96 -4.65
CA GLU A 403 18.04 -12.12 -3.44
C GLU A 403 19.19 -11.11 -3.48
N ILE A 404 19.38 -10.37 -2.39
CA ILE A 404 20.46 -9.40 -2.24
C ILE A 404 21.43 -9.94 -1.20
N ASP A 405 22.68 -10.17 -1.62
CA ASP A 405 23.75 -10.52 -0.70
C ASP A 405 24.06 -9.32 0.20
N ARG A 406 23.67 -9.40 1.46
CA ARG A 406 23.87 -8.31 2.43
C ARG A 406 25.25 -8.35 3.09
N THR A 407 25.96 -9.48 2.97
CA THR A 407 27.22 -9.73 3.67
C THR A 407 28.43 -9.32 2.85
N LEU A 408 28.36 -9.50 1.52
CA LEU A 408 29.43 -9.15 0.57
C LEU A 408 30.81 -9.56 1.08
N GLU A 409 30.98 -10.85 1.39
CA GLU A 409 32.22 -11.34 1.98
C GLU A 409 33.43 -11.05 1.07
N PRO A 410 34.44 -10.31 1.54
CA PRO A 410 35.61 -9.99 0.74
C PRO A 410 36.48 -11.21 0.47
N ALA A 411 37.01 -11.27 -0.74
CA ALA A 411 38.11 -12.18 -1.04
C ALA A 411 39.41 -11.69 -0.37
N SER A 412 40.14 -12.56 0.34
CA SER A 412 41.46 -12.19 0.87
C SER A 412 42.47 -12.08 -0.27
N VAL A 413 43.20 -10.97 -0.36
CA VAL A 413 44.22 -10.75 -1.39
C VAL A 413 45.59 -10.63 -0.73
N GLU A 414 46.58 -11.41 -1.18
CA GLU A 414 47.97 -11.26 -0.75
C GLU A 414 48.65 -10.09 -1.49
N GLY A 415 49.41 -9.26 -0.75
CA GLY A 415 50.27 -8.22 -1.35
C GLY A 415 49.56 -6.93 -1.77
N ALA A 416 48.49 -6.56 -1.08
CA ALA A 416 47.70 -5.40 -1.41
C ALA A 416 48.41 -4.05 -1.14
N PRO A 417 48.04 -2.98 -1.87
CA PRO A 417 48.67 -1.67 -1.73
C PRO A 417 48.32 -1.02 -0.39
N ILE A 418 49.32 -0.37 0.22
CA ILE A 418 49.15 0.46 1.41
C ILE A 418 49.30 1.94 1.00
N LEU A 419 48.32 2.77 1.35
CA LEU A 419 48.37 4.22 1.17
C LEU A 419 48.01 4.90 2.48
N ARG A 420 48.93 5.71 3.01
CA ARG A 420 48.66 6.58 4.17
C ARG A 420 48.84 8.03 3.74
N LEU A 421 47.78 8.82 3.86
CA LEU A 421 47.78 10.24 3.48
C LEU A 421 47.13 11.05 4.59
N ASN A 422 47.83 12.07 5.07
CA ASN A 422 47.27 13.06 5.99
C ASN A 422 47.39 14.44 5.35
N ALA A 423 46.28 15.12 5.14
CA ALA A 423 46.22 16.40 4.45
C ALA A 423 45.56 17.47 5.31
N ASN A 424 46.09 18.70 5.25
CA ASN A 424 45.44 19.86 5.84
C ASN A 424 44.68 20.64 4.77
N VAL A 425 43.41 20.86 5.04
CA VAL A 425 42.51 21.65 4.21
C VAL A 425 42.32 23.00 4.88
N GLN A 426 42.53 24.07 4.11
CA GLN A 426 42.20 25.44 4.52
C GLN A 426 41.57 26.17 3.35
N ASN A 427 40.54 26.97 3.64
CA ASN A 427 39.76 27.70 2.62
C ASN A 427 39.20 26.77 1.53
N GLY A 428 38.77 25.56 1.92
CA GLY A 428 38.18 24.56 1.01
C GLY A 428 39.15 23.94 0.01
N SER A 429 40.46 24.06 0.23
CA SER A 429 41.49 23.42 -0.61
C SER A 429 42.52 22.70 0.24
N ILE A 430 43.03 21.57 -0.24
CA ILE A 430 44.17 20.87 0.34
C ILE A 430 45.41 21.74 0.13
N GLN A 431 46.00 22.23 1.22
CA GLN A 431 47.17 23.12 1.20
C GLN A 431 48.48 22.36 1.41
N SER A 432 48.45 21.35 2.26
CA SER A 432 49.64 20.57 2.63
C SER A 432 49.30 19.11 2.80
N ILE A 433 50.26 18.24 2.48
CA ILE A 433 50.20 16.81 2.76
C ILE A 433 51.37 16.46 3.67
N GLU A 434 51.12 15.70 4.74
CA GLU A 434 52.14 15.23 5.67
C GLU A 434 53.23 14.46 4.90
N GLY A 435 54.49 14.74 5.24
CA GLY A 435 55.66 14.21 4.52
C GLY A 435 56.03 14.96 3.22
N LEU A 436 55.10 15.68 2.59
CA LEU A 436 55.37 16.52 1.41
C LEU A 436 55.47 18.03 1.74
N GLY A 437 54.89 18.48 2.86
CA GLY A 437 54.86 19.89 3.22
C GLY A 437 53.76 20.66 2.46
N ASN A 438 53.90 21.98 2.31
CA ASN A 438 52.94 22.77 1.54
C ASN A 438 53.09 22.48 0.05
N LEU A 439 51.97 22.28 -0.63
CA LEU A 439 51.95 22.02 -2.08
C LEU A 439 52.51 23.21 -2.88
N ALA A 440 52.24 24.43 -2.42
CA ALA A 440 52.76 25.65 -3.04
C ALA A 440 54.31 25.71 -3.04
N ASP A 441 54.97 25.16 -2.00
CA ASP A 441 56.44 25.10 -1.92
C ASP A 441 57.03 24.12 -2.94
N LEU A 442 56.21 23.17 -3.41
CA LEU A 442 56.54 22.22 -4.48
C LEU A 442 56.12 22.72 -5.88
N GLY A 443 55.58 23.94 -5.98
CA GLY A 443 55.04 24.48 -7.23
C GLY A 443 53.74 23.80 -7.69
N ILE A 444 53.02 23.16 -6.76
CA ILE A 444 51.74 22.49 -7.00
C ILE A 444 50.63 23.41 -6.48
N ASP A 445 49.66 23.74 -7.32
CA ASP A 445 48.50 24.53 -6.91
C ASP A 445 47.67 23.76 -5.87
N PRO A 446 47.10 24.45 -4.85
CA PRO A 446 46.21 23.83 -3.89
C PRO A 446 45.05 23.10 -4.56
N ILE A 447 44.73 21.91 -4.06
CA ILE A 447 43.67 21.06 -4.66
C ILE A 447 42.35 21.46 -4.03
N ALA A 448 41.51 22.17 -4.77
CA ALA A 448 40.19 22.58 -4.31
C ALA A 448 39.28 21.36 -4.10
N LEU A 449 38.60 21.29 -2.95
CA LEU A 449 37.55 20.32 -2.73
C LEU A 449 36.27 20.77 -3.47
N PRO A 450 35.49 19.84 -4.04
CA PRO A 450 34.22 20.18 -4.68
C PRO A 450 33.29 20.97 -3.73
N PRO A 451 32.56 21.99 -4.21
CA PRO A 451 31.70 22.82 -3.36
C PRO A 451 30.64 22.04 -2.58
N ASN A 452 30.06 20.99 -3.19
CA ASN A 452 29.11 20.10 -2.56
C ASN A 452 29.75 19.30 -1.41
N VAL A 453 31.01 18.86 -1.56
CA VAL A 453 31.77 18.21 -0.48
C VAL A 453 31.96 19.20 0.67
N MET A 454 32.40 20.42 0.39
CA MET A 454 32.56 21.45 1.43
C MET A 454 31.26 21.77 2.17
N GLN A 455 30.14 21.80 1.46
CA GLN A 455 28.82 21.99 2.06
C GLN A 455 28.45 20.84 3.01
N ILE A 456 28.63 19.59 2.57
CA ILE A 456 28.36 18.39 3.38
C ILE A 456 29.24 18.40 4.65
N LEU A 457 30.53 18.65 4.50
CA LEU A 457 31.47 18.69 5.62
C LEU A 457 31.12 19.80 6.63
N GLY A 458 30.70 20.97 6.14
CA GLY A 458 30.20 22.06 6.99
C GLY A 458 28.94 21.68 7.76
N GLN A 459 27.97 21.02 7.10
CA GLN A 459 26.73 20.55 7.75
C GLN A 459 27.00 19.50 8.83
N LEU A 460 28.00 18.65 8.60
CA LEU A 460 28.45 17.63 9.56
C LEU A 460 29.29 18.21 10.71
N ASN A 461 29.60 19.51 10.69
CA ASN A 461 30.58 20.14 11.59
C ASN A 461 31.90 19.33 11.64
N ALA A 462 32.35 18.88 10.47
CA ALA A 462 33.56 18.10 10.34
C ALA A 462 34.78 18.99 10.62
N GLN A 463 35.59 18.58 11.58
CA GLN A 463 36.95 19.05 11.83
C GLN A 463 37.98 18.07 11.24
N GLN A 464 37.60 16.81 11.14
CA GLN A 464 38.40 15.75 10.55
C GLN A 464 37.51 14.81 9.75
N VAL A 465 38.00 14.37 8.60
CA VAL A 465 37.36 13.34 7.77
C VAL A 465 38.41 12.28 7.46
N THR A 466 38.10 11.02 7.73
CA THR A 466 38.99 9.90 7.40
C THR A 466 38.26 8.96 6.46
N ILE A 467 38.93 8.55 5.40
CA ILE A 467 38.51 7.45 4.53
C ILE A 467 39.47 6.31 4.83
N ASP A 468 38.93 5.26 5.42
CA ASP A 468 39.68 4.08 5.85
C ASP A 468 39.17 2.86 5.10
N THR A 469 40.01 2.21 4.30
CA THR A 469 39.66 0.94 3.65
C THR A 469 40.06 -0.23 4.54
N GLY A 470 39.15 -1.18 4.69
CA GLY A 470 39.42 -2.49 5.24
C GLY A 470 39.05 -3.59 4.26
N ASP A 471 39.09 -4.83 4.72
CA ASP A 471 38.72 -5.99 3.91
C ASP A 471 37.28 -5.82 3.38
N GLY A 472 37.14 -5.55 2.08
CA GLY A 472 35.84 -5.37 1.42
C GLY A 472 35.02 -4.16 1.86
N LYS A 473 35.62 -3.15 2.48
CA LYS A 473 34.86 -1.99 2.96
C LYS A 473 35.63 -0.68 2.93
N VAL A 474 34.90 0.43 2.81
CA VAL A 474 35.36 1.80 3.04
C VAL A 474 34.53 2.33 4.19
N ASP A 475 35.19 2.69 5.27
CA ASP A 475 34.64 3.49 6.35
C ASP A 475 34.92 4.96 6.08
N VAL A 476 33.87 5.77 5.97
CA VAL A 476 33.97 7.23 6.00
C VAL A 476 33.73 7.67 7.43
N GLN A 477 34.76 8.19 8.09
CA GLN A 477 34.71 8.67 9.45
C GLN A 477 34.70 10.20 9.49
N VAL A 478 33.92 10.77 10.40
CA VAL A 478 33.86 12.21 10.67
C VAL A 478 34.16 12.42 12.14
N ASN A 479 35.17 13.24 12.44
CA ASN A 479 35.65 13.52 13.80
C ASN A 479 35.97 12.25 14.60
N GLY A 480 36.50 11.22 13.93
CA GLY A 480 36.86 9.93 14.53
C GLY A 480 35.71 8.94 14.72
N ASN A 481 34.48 9.27 14.31
CA ASN A 481 33.34 8.36 14.33
C ASN A 481 32.97 7.92 12.91
N THR A 482 32.80 6.63 12.67
CA THR A 482 32.27 6.12 11.39
C THR A 482 30.92 6.75 11.11
N ALA A 483 30.77 7.43 9.99
CA ALA A 483 29.51 8.02 9.54
C ALA A 483 28.77 7.09 8.57
N LEU A 484 29.51 6.44 7.68
CA LEU A 484 28.96 5.55 6.65
C LEU A 484 30.00 4.49 6.30
N THR A 485 29.53 3.27 6.07
CA THR A 485 30.35 2.17 5.56
C THR A 485 29.82 1.78 4.19
N LEU A 486 30.70 1.71 3.20
CA LEU A 486 30.42 1.10 1.91
C LEU A 486 31.05 -0.30 1.93
N ASN A 487 30.25 -1.35 1.77
CA ASN A 487 30.74 -2.72 1.67
C ASN A 487 30.69 -3.18 0.21
N TRP A 488 31.65 -4.01 -0.17
CA TRP A 488 31.72 -4.58 -1.50
C TRP A 488 32.47 -5.91 -1.51
N ASP A 489 32.20 -6.65 -2.56
CA ASP A 489 33.02 -7.73 -3.08
C ASP A 489 33.44 -7.42 -4.53
N ILE A 490 34.24 -8.29 -5.15
CA ILE A 490 34.66 -8.08 -6.55
C ILE A 490 33.46 -8.10 -7.51
N PRO A 491 32.53 -9.07 -7.45
CA PRO A 491 31.35 -9.10 -8.32
C PRO A 491 30.49 -7.84 -8.25
N SER A 492 30.24 -7.29 -7.06
CA SER A 492 29.40 -6.10 -6.88
C SER A 492 30.07 -4.84 -7.45
N ILE A 493 31.37 -4.63 -7.25
CA ILE A 493 32.09 -3.51 -7.89
C ILE A 493 32.06 -3.65 -9.42
N GLN A 494 32.31 -4.85 -9.95
CA GLN A 494 32.28 -5.06 -11.39
C GLN A 494 30.90 -4.76 -11.97
N THR A 495 29.84 -5.19 -11.28
CA THR A 495 28.46 -4.88 -11.65
C THR A 495 28.23 -3.37 -11.60
N ALA A 496 28.65 -2.69 -10.53
CA ALA A 496 28.51 -1.24 -10.40
C ALA A 496 29.25 -0.46 -11.51
N LEU A 497 30.48 -0.86 -11.84
CA LEU A 497 31.26 -0.24 -12.91
C LEU A 497 30.64 -0.45 -14.29
N GLN A 498 30.08 -1.64 -14.55
CA GLN A 498 29.36 -1.92 -15.79
C GLN A 498 28.13 -1.02 -15.92
N LEU A 499 27.35 -0.89 -14.84
CA LEU A 499 26.15 -0.04 -14.82
C LEU A 499 26.47 1.45 -14.88
N ALA A 500 27.62 1.87 -14.33
CA ALA A 500 28.06 3.24 -14.35
C ALA A 500 28.47 3.72 -15.75
N GLY A 501 28.77 2.82 -16.71
CA GLY A 501 29.29 3.15 -18.03
C GLY A 501 28.60 4.35 -18.72
N PRO A 502 27.26 4.36 -18.88
CA PRO A 502 26.53 5.49 -19.47
C PRO A 502 26.61 6.80 -18.69
N PHE A 503 26.90 6.73 -17.38
CA PHE A 503 27.03 7.89 -16.47
C PHE A 503 28.46 8.43 -16.42
N LEU A 504 29.45 7.71 -16.99
CA LEU A 504 30.86 8.07 -16.97
C LEU A 504 31.31 8.86 -18.20
N ALA A 505 30.38 9.28 -19.06
CA ALA A 505 30.67 10.10 -20.23
C ALA A 505 31.39 11.40 -19.84
N GLY A 506 32.49 11.70 -20.52
CA GLY A 506 33.34 12.86 -20.24
C GLY A 506 34.32 12.68 -19.07
N THR A 507 34.40 11.49 -18.48
CA THR A 507 35.40 11.14 -17.45
C THR A 507 36.58 10.36 -18.06
N PRO A 508 37.75 10.31 -17.39
CA PRO A 508 38.85 9.46 -17.84
C PRO A 508 38.49 7.98 -17.97
N LEU A 509 37.43 7.52 -17.28
CA LEU A 509 36.96 6.14 -17.33
C LEU A 509 36.21 5.81 -18.65
N GLU A 510 35.91 6.79 -19.48
CA GLU A 510 35.38 6.56 -20.84
C GLU A 510 36.46 5.98 -21.78
N ASP A 511 37.75 6.22 -21.51
CA ASP A 511 38.84 5.64 -22.30
C ASP A 511 38.94 4.13 -22.05
N PRO A 512 38.82 3.27 -23.09
CA PRO A 512 38.86 1.82 -22.93
C PRO A 512 40.13 1.28 -22.26
N ASN A 513 41.27 1.97 -22.41
CA ASN A 513 42.52 1.57 -21.77
C ASN A 513 42.52 1.88 -20.27
N VAL A 514 41.95 3.02 -19.88
CA VAL A 514 41.79 3.41 -18.48
C VAL A 514 40.76 2.52 -17.81
N ALA A 515 39.62 2.27 -18.47
CA ALA A 515 38.60 1.33 -18.00
C ALA A 515 39.19 -0.08 -17.81
N ARG A 516 40.04 -0.54 -18.74
CA ARG A 516 40.73 -1.83 -18.63
C ARG A 516 41.73 -1.84 -17.47
N LEU A 517 42.53 -0.78 -17.30
CA LEU A 517 43.44 -0.64 -16.17
C LEU A 517 42.66 -0.74 -14.84
N VAL A 518 41.54 -0.04 -14.73
CA VAL A 518 40.71 -0.07 -13.52
C VAL A 518 40.15 -1.47 -13.28
N ASN A 519 39.48 -2.06 -14.27
CA ASN A 519 38.80 -3.35 -14.11
C ASN A 519 39.76 -4.54 -13.93
N GLU A 520 40.87 -4.57 -14.66
CA GLU A 520 41.77 -5.73 -14.67
C GLU A 520 42.92 -5.61 -13.66
N GLN A 521 43.31 -4.40 -13.26
CA GLN A 521 44.47 -4.20 -12.38
C GLN A 521 44.11 -3.59 -11.03
N ILE A 522 43.17 -2.65 -10.97
CA ILE A 522 42.84 -1.96 -9.71
C ILE A 522 41.77 -2.71 -8.93
N VAL A 523 40.62 -3.04 -9.54
CA VAL A 523 39.49 -3.69 -8.87
C VAL A 523 39.89 -4.99 -8.14
N PRO A 524 40.70 -5.90 -8.73
CA PRO A 524 41.10 -7.13 -8.04
C PRO A 524 41.95 -6.90 -6.79
N LEU A 525 42.58 -5.73 -6.64
CA LEU A 525 43.41 -5.38 -5.48
C LEU A 525 42.63 -4.67 -4.38
N LEU A 526 41.44 -4.14 -4.69
CA LEU A 526 40.64 -3.36 -3.73
C LEU A 526 40.29 -4.11 -2.44
N PRO A 527 39.92 -5.41 -2.45
CA PRO A 527 39.54 -6.08 -1.22
C PRO A 527 40.64 -6.18 -0.17
N GLY A 528 41.92 -6.10 -0.54
CA GLY A 528 43.02 -6.09 0.43
C GLY A 528 43.64 -4.71 0.64
N ALA A 529 43.21 -3.69 -0.11
CA ALA A 529 43.84 -2.38 -0.08
C ALA A 529 43.72 -1.75 1.31
N ASP A 530 44.82 -1.20 1.79
CA ASP A 530 44.92 -0.58 3.11
C ASP A 530 45.21 0.92 2.92
N VAL A 531 44.12 1.67 2.74
CA VAL A 531 44.10 3.10 2.40
C VAL A 531 43.53 3.85 3.59
N ASP A 532 44.35 4.67 4.23
CA ASP A 532 43.90 5.64 5.23
C ASP A 532 44.24 7.04 4.72
N VAL A 533 43.18 7.78 4.40
CA VAL A 533 43.24 9.17 3.97
C VAL A 533 42.54 10.03 5.00
N THR A 534 43.32 10.79 5.76
CA THR A 534 42.82 11.73 6.77
C THR A 534 42.93 13.17 6.27
N LEU A 535 41.82 13.92 6.31
CA LEU A 535 41.71 15.33 6.00
C LEU A 535 41.42 16.12 7.29
N ASN A 536 42.33 17.01 7.69
CA ASN A 536 42.10 17.95 8.78
C ASN A 536 41.55 19.26 8.23
N LEU A 537 40.36 19.63 8.64
CA LEU A 537 39.60 20.79 8.19
C LEU A 537 39.84 21.92 9.20
N ASN A 538 40.58 22.96 8.78
CA ASN A 538 40.93 24.11 9.62
C ASN A 538 40.29 25.42 9.14
#